data_AF-A0A363SYF0-F1
#
_entry.id   AF-A0A363SYF0-F1
#
_cell.length_a   1.000
_cell.length_b   1.000
_cell.length_c   1.000
_cell.angle_alpha   90.00
_cell.angle_beta   90.00
_cell.angle_gamma   90.00
#
_symmetry.space_group_name_H-M   'P 1'
#
loop_
_entity.id
_entity.type
_entity.pdbx_description
1 polymer ?
#
loop_
_entity_poly.entity_id
_entity_poly.type
_entity_poly.pdbx_seq_one_letter_code
_entity_poly.pdbx_strand_id
1 'polypeptide(L)'
;MKTKIVWLMLLVALLLSACSGSSAPLAQSTELSVAQTQELPTAAVQTPASPTRDIPSTGGGTPPQEAIDACEGKSEQNACEFTSQKGTETGVCEMVESLLACSPKHGPANAAVQLDGNGNQPGSDQSVANSPAYNIDQAISDKAQGMTISFDALAFLTGDLGADSFFPPGKVADFWGFQYLRDNDPSQMGHAGDFLTSAAMNMLNVLTATQRVQLVALAKNQVDSINEYGYKRFVLIQAFQNLLDGKLPAGTTGLSEDAVKAYSAELYQLDGAISYERAQMYGSMINSFTTDQLAYLDSMKGKGMLTWPTVTEPADLGSLDRDVKVAVMTYAADMFSWYVGSVDADVYFCPERHGTYFGSFYLKDIKAMSDSSYAIPTDMTGKLGDEMLSTLTSDQAQLITGLVDIQKPSLQGIVDIRQQISIQLRKFLAGETPDKAIVMAMMKQYGEYDGEIIYNIAVNLTAVNQSLSSDQKAKLVAIRTELLGDLSHPTGAYLYSQPIAMPEIPSSDLLFK
;
A
#
# COMPACT_ATOMS: atom_id res chain seq x y z
N MET A 1 33.58 -52.38 -11.05
CA MET A 1 32.14 -52.35 -10.69
C MET A 1 31.40 -51.40 -11.64
N LYS A 2 31.15 -51.83 -12.87
CA LYS A 2 30.47 -51.02 -13.91
C LYS A 2 29.73 -51.99 -14.84
N THR A 3 28.59 -52.52 -14.39
CA THR A 3 27.64 -53.30 -15.22
C THR A 3 26.31 -53.66 -14.52
N LYS A 4 25.94 -53.01 -13.39
CA LYS A 4 24.72 -53.36 -12.64
C LYS A 4 23.69 -52.23 -12.44
N ILE A 5 23.77 -51.13 -13.19
CA ILE A 5 22.82 -49.99 -13.06
C ILE A 5 21.91 -49.83 -14.30
N VAL A 6 22.16 -50.55 -15.39
CA VAL A 6 21.38 -50.42 -16.63
C VAL A 6 20.09 -51.28 -16.64
N TRP A 7 19.93 -52.20 -15.69
CA TRP A 7 18.78 -53.13 -15.65
C TRP A 7 17.61 -52.70 -14.74
N LEU A 8 17.70 -51.54 -14.07
CA LEU A 8 16.64 -51.06 -13.17
C LEU A 8 15.72 -49.97 -13.80
N MET A 9 16.05 -49.46 -15.00
CA MET A 9 15.23 -48.44 -15.68
C MET A 9 14.39 -48.95 -16.86
N LEU A 10 14.44 -50.25 -17.18
CA LEU A 10 13.70 -50.85 -18.30
C LEU A 10 12.45 -51.65 -17.87
N LEU A 11 12.09 -51.63 -16.58
CA LEU A 11 11.00 -52.43 -16.00
C LEU A 11 9.83 -51.61 -15.44
N VAL A 12 9.81 -50.28 -15.66
CA VAL A 12 8.70 -49.39 -15.23
C VAL A 12 7.92 -48.80 -16.43
N ALA A 13 8.37 -49.05 -17.66
CA ALA A 13 7.72 -48.53 -18.88
C ALA A 13 6.74 -49.53 -19.55
N LEU A 14 6.36 -50.62 -18.88
CA LEU A 14 5.52 -51.67 -19.47
C LEU A 14 4.63 -52.26 -18.39
N LEU A 15 3.60 -51.51 -17.96
CA LEU A 15 2.38 -52.03 -17.34
C LEU A 15 1.36 -50.88 -17.28
N LEU A 16 0.12 -51.17 -17.73
CA LEU A 16 -1.09 -50.34 -17.70
C LEU A 16 -1.43 -49.56 -18.98
N SER A 17 -1.68 -50.31 -20.05
CA SER A 17 -2.63 -49.98 -21.11
C SER A 17 -3.62 -51.13 -21.30
N ALA A 18 -4.78 -51.06 -20.64
CA ALA A 18 -6.00 -51.78 -21.03
C ALA A 18 -7.17 -51.37 -20.10
N CYS A 19 -8.11 -50.58 -20.61
CA CYS A 19 -9.55 -50.76 -20.39
C CYS A 19 -10.31 -49.83 -21.34
N SER A 20 -11.03 -50.46 -22.27
CA SER A 20 -11.89 -49.90 -23.28
C SER A 20 -13.32 -49.70 -22.78
N GLY A 21 -13.93 -48.58 -23.17
CA GLY A 21 -15.30 -48.49 -23.67
C GLY A 21 -16.45 -48.56 -22.67
N SER A 22 -17.20 -47.45 -22.55
CA SER A 22 -18.67 -47.43 -22.61
C SER A 22 -19.17 -46.00 -22.76
N SER A 23 -19.96 -45.81 -23.81
CA SER A 23 -20.63 -44.58 -24.25
C SER A 23 -22.14 -44.71 -24.00
N ALA A 24 -22.78 -43.70 -23.37
CA ALA A 24 -24.20 -43.34 -23.52
C ALA A 24 -24.46 -41.98 -22.79
N PRO A 25 -25.58 -41.27 -23.02
CA PRO A 25 -25.59 -40.04 -23.81
C PRO A 25 -25.89 -38.77 -22.98
N LEU A 26 -25.37 -37.64 -23.45
CA LEU A 26 -25.83 -36.31 -23.02
C LEU A 26 -27.23 -36.03 -23.61
N ALA A 27 -28.17 -35.74 -22.71
CA ALA A 27 -29.48 -35.24 -23.04
C ALA A 27 -29.39 -33.79 -23.54
N GLN A 28 -30.16 -33.52 -24.61
CA GLN A 28 -30.51 -32.19 -25.08
C GLN A 28 -31.42 -31.48 -24.08
N SER A 29 -31.21 -30.18 -23.90
CA SER A 29 -32.28 -29.21 -23.63
C SER A 29 -31.74 -27.82 -23.98
N THR A 30 -32.06 -27.34 -25.17
CA THR A 30 -33.09 -26.32 -25.45
C THR A 30 -32.53 -24.90 -25.41
N GLU A 31 -32.30 -24.38 -26.62
CA GLU A 31 -32.41 -22.97 -26.94
C GLU A 31 -33.71 -22.39 -26.37
N LEU A 32 -33.61 -21.21 -25.78
CA LEU A 32 -34.75 -20.33 -25.54
C LEU A 32 -34.37 -18.95 -26.07
N SER A 33 -35.05 -18.58 -27.15
CA SER A 33 -34.95 -17.30 -27.83
C SER A 33 -36.00 -16.33 -27.26
N VAL A 34 -35.62 -15.04 -27.28
CA VAL A 34 -36.49 -13.84 -27.40
C VAL A 34 -37.36 -13.42 -26.20
N ALA A 35 -37.05 -12.23 -25.68
CA ALA A 35 -37.99 -11.12 -25.45
C ALA A 35 -37.17 -9.83 -25.22
N GLN A 36 -37.09 -8.91 -26.18
CA GLN A 36 -37.98 -7.74 -26.34
C GLN A 36 -38.07 -6.82 -25.11
N THR A 37 -37.33 -5.71 -25.24
CA THR A 37 -37.65 -4.32 -24.93
C THR A 37 -38.79 -4.05 -23.95
N GLN A 38 -38.44 -3.41 -22.83
CA GLN A 38 -39.34 -2.47 -22.14
C GLN A 38 -38.56 -1.23 -21.71
N GLU A 39 -38.83 -0.14 -22.41
CA GLU A 39 -38.52 1.23 -22.02
C GLU A 39 -39.24 1.55 -20.70
N LEU A 40 -38.51 2.10 -19.73
CA LEU A 40 -39.09 2.75 -18.56
C LEU A 40 -39.11 4.28 -18.74
N PRO A 41 -40.18 4.94 -18.29
CA PRO A 41 -40.51 6.31 -18.68
C PRO A 41 -39.70 7.37 -17.92
N THR A 42 -39.34 8.41 -18.66
CA THR A 42 -38.80 9.68 -18.17
C THR A 42 -39.86 10.40 -17.32
N ALA A 43 -39.69 10.39 -16.00
CA ALA A 43 -40.49 11.20 -15.09
C ALA A 43 -39.78 12.53 -14.82
N ALA A 44 -40.42 13.62 -15.23
CA ALA A 44 -40.00 14.99 -14.98
C ALA A 44 -40.06 15.31 -13.48
N VAL A 45 -38.92 15.70 -12.90
CA VAL A 45 -38.87 16.22 -11.52
C VAL A 45 -39.21 17.71 -11.56
N GLN A 46 -40.40 18.03 -11.05
CA GLN A 46 -40.80 19.38 -10.69
C GLN A 46 -40.17 19.74 -9.34
N THR A 47 -39.47 20.87 -9.30
CA THR A 47 -38.93 21.51 -8.11
C THR A 47 -40.06 22.10 -7.25
N PRO A 48 -40.22 21.71 -5.97
CA PRO A 48 -41.00 22.47 -5.01
C PRO A 48 -40.07 23.41 -4.24
N ALA A 49 -40.37 24.70 -4.30
CA ALA A 49 -39.83 25.69 -3.38
C ALA A 49 -40.27 25.36 -1.94
N SER A 50 -39.35 25.52 -0.99
CA SER A 50 -39.67 25.49 0.44
C SER A 50 -38.78 26.46 1.22
N PRO A 51 -39.26 26.91 2.39
CA PRO A 51 -39.11 28.27 2.86
C PRO A 51 -37.87 28.49 3.73
N THR A 52 -37.41 29.74 3.73
CA THR A 52 -36.41 30.31 4.62
C THR A 52 -36.76 30.13 6.09
N ARG A 53 -35.83 29.53 6.85
CA ARG A 53 -35.72 29.66 8.31
C ARG A 53 -34.25 29.76 8.70
N ASP A 54 -33.94 30.86 9.37
CA ASP A 54 -32.66 31.20 9.97
C ASP A 54 -32.28 30.25 11.13
N ILE A 55 -31.06 29.71 11.11
CA ILE A 55 -30.35 29.13 12.26
C ILE A 55 -28.86 29.53 12.16
N PRO A 56 -28.17 29.87 13.27
CA PRO A 56 -26.93 30.64 13.27
C PRO A 56 -25.70 29.82 12.86
N SER A 57 -24.84 30.44 12.04
CA SER A 57 -23.49 29.99 11.69
C SER A 57 -22.54 30.09 12.89
N THR A 58 -21.98 28.95 13.33
CA THR A 58 -20.74 28.90 14.10
C THR A 58 -19.61 28.58 13.13
N GLY A 59 -18.89 29.62 12.71
CA GLY A 59 -17.98 29.61 11.57
C GLY A 59 -16.69 28.81 11.77
N GLY A 60 -16.30 28.09 10.72
CA GLY A 60 -14.91 28.01 10.31
C GLY A 60 -14.48 29.42 9.90
N GLY A 61 -13.71 30.08 10.76
CA GLY A 61 -13.22 31.43 10.51
C GLY A 61 -11.94 31.38 9.71
N THR A 62 -11.87 32.18 8.65
CA THR A 62 -10.62 32.56 7.97
C THR A 62 -9.56 32.93 9.02
N PRO A 63 -8.30 32.51 8.85
CA PRO A 63 -7.23 32.86 9.79
C PRO A 63 -7.18 34.37 10.06
N PRO A 64 -6.88 34.80 11.30
CA PRO A 64 -6.72 36.21 11.60
C PRO A 64 -5.63 36.81 10.70
N GLN A 65 -5.82 38.06 10.27
CA GLN A 65 -4.91 38.71 9.33
C GLN A 65 -3.48 38.75 9.86
N GLU A 66 -3.32 38.90 11.16
CA GLU A 66 -2.02 38.91 11.85
C GLU A 66 -1.26 37.59 11.67
N ALA A 67 -1.96 36.45 11.56
CA ALA A 67 -1.34 35.16 11.28
C ALA A 67 -0.91 35.04 9.81
N ILE A 68 -1.68 35.62 8.88
CA ILE A 68 -1.34 35.67 7.45
C ILE A 68 -0.11 36.55 7.26
N ASP A 69 -0.11 37.75 7.84
CA ASP A 69 0.99 38.72 7.75
C ASP A 69 2.30 38.15 8.32
N ALA A 70 2.22 37.34 9.38
CA ALA A 70 3.38 36.66 9.97
C ALA A 70 4.05 35.62 9.05
N CYS A 71 3.36 35.24 7.98
CA CYS A 71 3.83 34.32 6.93
C CYS A 71 4.00 35.00 5.57
N GLU A 72 3.75 36.31 5.46
CA GLU A 72 4.01 37.06 4.24
C GLU A 72 5.51 37.02 3.90
N GLY A 73 5.83 36.59 2.66
CA GLY A 73 7.21 36.45 2.19
C GLY A 73 7.99 35.26 2.79
N LYS A 74 7.33 34.38 3.55
CA LYS A 74 7.91 33.13 4.06
C LYS A 74 7.43 31.92 3.25
N SER A 75 8.20 30.84 3.27
CA SER A 75 7.78 29.54 2.72
C SER A 75 6.99 28.75 3.76
N GLU A 76 6.24 27.75 3.31
CA GLU A 76 5.64 26.75 4.20
C GLU A 76 6.70 26.11 5.11
N GLN A 77 6.35 25.84 6.36
CA GLN A 77 7.22 25.36 7.46
C GLN A 77 8.23 26.36 8.03
N ASN A 78 8.33 27.59 7.50
CA ASN A 78 9.14 28.63 8.15
C ASN A 78 8.56 29.00 9.51
N ALA A 79 9.45 29.26 10.47
CA ALA A 79 9.04 29.77 11.78
C ALA A 79 8.32 31.13 11.64
N CYS A 80 7.22 31.28 12.37
CA CYS A 80 6.42 32.48 12.39
C CYS A 80 6.01 32.83 13.82
N GLU A 81 5.74 34.12 14.02
CA GLU A 81 5.32 34.66 15.30
C GLU A 81 4.35 35.80 15.02
N PHE A 82 3.22 35.85 15.74
CA PHE A 82 2.27 36.95 15.68
C PHE A 82 1.66 37.23 17.05
N THR A 83 1.10 38.42 17.25
CA THR A 83 0.42 38.76 18.50
C THR A 83 -1.08 38.56 18.32
N SER A 84 -1.66 37.63 19.08
CA SER A 84 -3.11 37.42 19.18
C SER A 84 -3.68 38.12 20.42
N GLN A 85 -5.01 38.08 20.60
CA GLN A 85 -5.65 38.53 21.86
C GLN A 85 -5.20 37.72 23.09
N LYS A 86 -4.56 36.56 22.90
CA LYS A 86 -4.04 35.68 23.96
C LYS A 86 -2.55 35.92 24.26
N GLY A 87 -1.88 36.77 23.49
CA GLY A 87 -0.46 37.07 23.61
C GLY A 87 0.33 36.71 22.34
N THR A 88 1.65 36.69 22.46
CA THR A 88 2.55 36.28 21.37
C THR A 88 2.42 34.77 21.13
N GLU A 89 2.02 34.40 19.92
CA GLU A 89 1.90 33.03 19.45
C GLU A 89 3.08 32.72 18.52
N THR A 90 3.71 31.55 18.69
CA THR A 90 4.79 31.08 17.82
C THR A 90 4.38 29.78 17.13
N GLY A 91 4.79 29.63 15.88
CA GLY A 91 4.31 28.55 15.03
C GLY A 91 5.15 28.34 13.79
N VAL A 92 4.56 27.64 12.83
CA VAL A 92 5.12 27.50 11.48
C VAL A 92 4.08 27.92 10.45
N CYS A 93 4.53 28.44 9.31
CA CYS A 93 3.64 28.81 8.21
C CYS A 93 3.05 27.55 7.57
N GLU A 94 1.72 27.44 7.53
CA GLU A 94 0.97 26.33 6.94
C GLU A 94 -0.11 26.85 6.00
N MET A 95 -0.45 26.06 4.98
CA MET A 95 -1.53 26.41 4.06
C MET A 95 -2.90 26.14 4.69
N VAL A 96 -3.67 27.20 4.92
CA VAL A 96 -5.05 27.13 5.45
C VAL A 96 -5.98 27.84 4.46
N GLU A 97 -6.94 27.11 3.89
CA GLU A 97 -7.91 27.65 2.92
C GLU A 97 -7.25 28.41 1.74
N SER A 98 -6.16 27.86 1.21
CA SER A 98 -5.36 28.46 0.11
C SER A 98 -4.58 29.74 0.48
N LEU A 99 -4.48 30.08 1.76
CA LEU A 99 -3.64 31.18 2.27
C LEU A 99 -2.56 30.62 3.20
N LEU A 100 -1.34 31.14 3.08
CA LEU A 100 -0.26 30.77 3.98
C LEU A 100 -0.40 31.59 5.27
N ALA A 101 -0.66 30.93 6.40
CA ALA A 101 -0.86 31.57 7.69
C ALA A 101 -0.06 30.88 8.80
N CYS A 102 0.28 31.64 9.83
CA CYS A 102 1.03 31.13 10.97
C CYS A 102 0.17 30.21 11.84
N SER A 103 0.52 28.94 11.90
CA SER A 103 -0.16 27.90 12.67
C SER A 103 0.57 27.66 14.00
N PRO A 104 0.01 28.08 15.15
CA PRO A 104 0.66 27.91 16.46
C PRO A 104 0.79 26.43 16.83
N LYS A 105 1.98 26.00 17.26
CA LYS A 105 2.19 24.64 17.76
C LYS A 105 1.65 24.51 19.18
N HIS A 106 0.40 24.12 19.34
CA HIS A 106 -0.13 23.71 20.65
C HIS A 106 0.29 22.27 20.99
N GLY A 107 1.59 22.06 21.21
CA GLY A 107 2.09 20.89 21.95
C GLY A 107 1.96 21.12 23.46
N PRO A 108 2.01 20.08 24.32
CA PRO A 108 2.05 20.26 25.76
C PRO A 108 3.26 21.12 26.14
N ALA A 109 3.00 22.19 26.90
CA ALA A 109 3.98 23.22 27.23
C ALA A 109 5.26 22.62 27.85
N ASN A 110 6.40 23.15 27.39
CA ASN A 110 7.79 22.97 27.84
C ASN A 110 8.65 21.97 27.05
N ALA A 111 9.15 22.42 25.89
CA ALA A 111 10.49 22.08 25.43
C ALA A 111 11.03 23.23 24.57
N ALA A 112 11.73 24.17 25.20
CA ALA A 112 12.53 25.16 24.48
C ALA A 112 13.76 24.47 23.89
N VAL A 113 13.88 24.46 22.57
CA VAL A 113 15.17 24.22 21.90
C VAL A 113 15.47 25.41 21.00
N GLN A 114 16.46 26.15 21.46
CA GLN A 114 17.12 27.27 20.83
C GLN A 114 17.90 26.77 19.61
N LEU A 115 17.63 27.31 18.42
CA LEU A 115 18.49 27.15 17.25
C LEU A 115 18.98 28.53 16.82
N ASP A 116 20.25 28.77 17.14
CA ASP A 116 21.02 29.91 16.65
C ASP A 116 21.15 29.86 15.12
N GLY A 117 20.91 30.99 14.48
CA GLY A 117 21.04 31.15 13.04
C GLY A 117 22.47 31.43 12.60
N ASN A 118 22.74 31.21 11.31
CA ASN A 118 23.27 32.24 10.41
C ASN A 118 23.31 31.72 8.96
N GLY A 119 22.70 32.45 8.03
CA GLY A 119 22.69 32.12 6.62
C GLY A 119 22.24 33.31 5.78
N ASN A 120 23.11 34.31 5.68
CA ASN A 120 22.93 35.48 4.85
C ASN A 120 23.40 35.16 3.42
N GLN A 121 22.54 35.24 2.39
CA GLN A 121 22.85 35.95 1.12
C GLN A 121 21.67 35.94 0.10
N PRO A 122 21.67 36.88 -0.87
CA PRO A 122 20.52 37.37 -1.61
C PRO A 122 20.49 36.97 -3.11
N GLY A 123 19.37 37.28 -3.77
CA GLY A 123 19.37 37.70 -5.18
C GLY A 123 18.90 36.66 -6.22
N SER A 124 17.70 36.91 -6.72
CA SER A 124 17.06 36.43 -7.95
C SER A 124 17.97 35.84 -9.06
N ASP A 125 17.78 34.56 -9.42
CA ASP A 125 17.26 34.14 -10.74
C ASP A 125 16.99 32.61 -10.76
N GLN A 126 15.94 32.20 -11.47
CA GLN A 126 15.55 30.85 -11.94
C GLN A 126 15.84 29.58 -11.09
N SER A 127 14.79 28.93 -10.57
CA SER A 127 14.46 27.50 -10.83
C SER A 127 13.30 27.03 -9.95
N VAL A 128 12.35 26.31 -10.55
CA VAL A 128 11.34 25.51 -9.85
C VAL A 128 12.06 24.27 -9.30
N ALA A 129 12.56 24.36 -8.07
CA ALA A 129 13.11 23.22 -7.35
C ALA A 129 12.93 23.43 -5.85
N ASN A 130 12.67 22.33 -5.14
CA ASN A 130 12.71 22.17 -3.68
C ASN A 130 11.38 22.18 -2.92
N SER A 131 10.41 21.37 -3.36
CA SER A 131 9.82 20.46 -2.37
C SER A 131 10.82 19.31 -2.17
N PRO A 132 11.22 18.98 -0.94
CA PRO A 132 12.10 17.83 -0.71
C PRO A 132 11.47 16.57 -1.30
N ALA A 133 12.26 15.80 -2.06
CA ALA A 133 11.84 14.50 -2.55
C ALA A 133 11.47 13.59 -1.36
N TYR A 134 10.35 12.88 -1.46
CA TYR A 134 9.98 11.82 -0.53
C TYR A 134 11.12 10.81 -0.42
N ASN A 135 11.50 10.48 0.82
CA ASN A 135 12.62 9.62 1.12
C ASN A 135 12.32 8.72 2.33
N ILE A 136 13.22 7.78 2.59
CA ILE A 136 13.00 6.78 3.64
C ILE A 136 13.00 7.42 5.04
N ASP A 137 13.85 8.41 5.30
CA ASP A 137 13.91 9.10 6.61
C ASP A 137 12.58 9.77 6.95
N GLN A 138 11.94 10.40 5.95
CA GLN A 138 10.60 10.96 6.10
C GLN A 138 9.57 9.86 6.35
N ALA A 139 9.63 8.75 5.60
CA ALA A 139 8.66 7.67 5.70
C ALA A 139 8.68 6.97 7.06
N ILE A 140 9.86 6.82 7.68
CA ILE A 140 10.04 6.22 9.01
C ILE A 140 10.02 7.24 10.15
N SER A 141 9.82 8.53 9.86
CA SER A 141 9.78 9.57 10.88
C SER A 141 8.64 9.36 11.87
N ASP A 142 8.85 9.82 13.11
CA ASP A 142 7.85 9.70 14.19
C ASP A 142 6.48 10.27 13.79
N LYS A 143 6.47 11.40 13.05
CA LYS A 143 5.24 12.01 12.54
C LYS A 143 4.55 11.10 11.53
N ALA A 144 5.26 10.61 10.52
CA ALA A 144 4.68 9.76 9.48
C ALA A 144 4.13 8.45 10.05
N GLN A 145 4.90 7.82 10.93
CA GLN A 145 4.51 6.58 11.60
C GLN A 145 3.35 6.81 12.57
N GLY A 146 3.37 7.88 13.37
CA GLY A 146 2.31 8.20 14.31
C GLY A 146 0.95 8.45 13.63
N MET A 147 0.95 9.20 12.52
CA MET A 147 -0.28 9.42 11.73
C MET A 147 -0.80 8.12 11.11
N THR A 148 0.11 7.30 10.57
CA THR A 148 -0.24 6.02 9.93
C THR A 148 -0.84 5.04 10.93
N ILE A 149 -0.19 4.81 12.07
CA ILE A 149 -0.68 3.89 13.10
C ILE A 149 -2.02 4.36 13.67
N SER A 150 -2.20 5.68 13.83
CA SER A 150 -3.48 6.24 14.31
C SER A 150 -4.59 6.05 13.29
N PHE A 151 -4.28 6.14 11.99
CA PHE A 151 -5.22 5.83 10.92
C PHE A 151 -5.55 4.33 10.84
N ASP A 152 -4.55 3.46 10.99
CA ASP A 152 -4.74 2.00 11.12
C ASP A 152 -5.63 1.67 12.32
N ALA A 153 -5.47 2.39 13.44
CA ALA A 153 -6.33 2.23 14.61
C ALA A 153 -7.79 2.54 14.29
N LEU A 154 -8.08 3.65 13.61
CA LEU A 154 -9.45 3.96 13.17
C LEU A 154 -9.99 2.84 12.28
N ALA A 155 -9.21 2.41 11.29
CA ALA A 155 -9.65 1.43 10.32
C ALA A 155 -9.94 0.06 10.94
N PHE A 156 -9.06 -0.43 11.82
CA PHE A 156 -9.18 -1.74 12.46
C PHE A 156 -10.29 -1.78 13.51
N LEU A 157 -10.38 -0.76 14.35
CA LEU A 157 -11.35 -0.71 15.45
C LEU A 157 -12.79 -0.52 14.98
N THR A 158 -12.97 0.01 13.77
CA THR A 158 -14.29 0.26 13.16
C THR A 158 -14.58 -0.68 12.00
N GLY A 159 -13.60 -1.50 11.60
CA GLY A 159 -13.67 -2.37 10.44
C GLY A 159 -14.11 -3.78 10.79
N ASP A 160 -13.80 -4.68 9.87
CA ASP A 160 -14.04 -6.10 9.98
C ASP A 160 -12.96 -6.85 9.17
N LEU A 161 -12.95 -8.18 9.32
CA LEU A 161 -12.02 -9.06 8.62
C LEU A 161 -12.02 -8.83 7.09
N GLY A 162 -13.20 -8.57 6.51
CA GLY A 162 -13.34 -8.30 5.08
C GLY A 162 -12.61 -7.03 4.66
N ALA A 163 -12.79 -5.94 5.40
CA ALA A 163 -12.05 -4.69 5.17
C ALA A 163 -10.53 -4.88 5.38
N ASP A 164 -10.13 -5.61 6.42
CA ASP A 164 -8.72 -5.85 6.75
C ASP A 164 -7.98 -6.68 5.69
N SER A 165 -8.71 -7.48 4.92
CA SER A 165 -8.13 -8.29 3.84
C SER A 165 -7.70 -7.48 2.61
N PHE A 166 -8.25 -6.27 2.45
CA PHE A 166 -7.95 -5.40 1.30
C PHE A 166 -6.46 -5.03 1.26
N PHE A 167 -5.84 -5.26 0.11
CA PHE A 167 -4.42 -5.06 -0.10
C PHE A 167 -4.14 -4.66 -1.55
N PRO A 168 -3.63 -3.46 -1.85
CA PRO A 168 -3.47 -3.05 -3.25
C PRO A 168 -2.59 -4.02 -4.06
N PRO A 169 -2.90 -4.26 -5.35
CA PRO A 169 -2.04 -5.05 -6.22
C PRO A 169 -0.67 -4.37 -6.36
N GLY A 170 0.37 -5.17 -6.61
CA GLY A 170 1.75 -4.68 -6.69
C GLY A 170 2.45 -4.46 -5.35
N LYS A 171 1.78 -4.76 -4.21
CA LYS A 171 2.43 -4.73 -2.90
C LYS A 171 3.24 -6.00 -2.60
N VAL A 172 3.06 -7.10 -3.32
CA VAL A 172 3.92 -8.30 -3.16
C VAL A 172 5.15 -8.20 -4.04
N ALA A 173 6.29 -8.56 -3.45
CA ALA A 173 7.61 -8.48 -4.06
C ALA A 173 7.85 -7.05 -4.57
N ASP A 174 7.98 -6.09 -3.65
CA ASP A 174 8.10 -4.66 -3.91
C ASP A 174 9.54 -4.21 -3.59
N PHE A 175 10.48 -4.39 -4.51
CA PHE A 175 11.90 -4.00 -4.38
C PHE A 175 12.39 -3.21 -5.62
N TRP A 176 11.46 -2.55 -6.32
CA TRP A 176 11.71 -2.04 -7.68
C TRP A 176 11.69 -0.53 -7.80
N GLY A 177 11.53 0.18 -6.68
CA GLY A 177 11.49 1.64 -6.63
C GLY A 177 10.25 2.27 -7.27
N PHE A 178 9.21 1.49 -7.58
CA PHE A 178 7.98 2.03 -8.16
C PHE A 178 7.29 3.01 -7.23
N GLN A 179 7.22 2.70 -5.94
CA GLN A 179 6.68 3.59 -4.90
C GLN A 179 7.45 4.92 -4.85
N TYR A 180 8.78 4.88 -4.99
CA TYR A 180 9.62 6.08 -5.03
C TYR A 180 9.38 6.90 -6.30
N LEU A 181 9.35 6.23 -7.46
CA LEU A 181 9.08 6.86 -8.75
C LEU A 181 7.72 7.57 -8.75
N ARG A 182 6.72 6.94 -8.13
CA ARG A 182 5.37 7.48 -8.01
C ARG A 182 5.32 8.73 -7.15
N ASP A 183 5.77 8.63 -5.90
CA ASP A 183 5.60 9.73 -4.96
C ASP A 183 6.53 10.92 -5.28
N ASN A 184 7.61 10.68 -6.03
CA ASN A 184 8.53 11.70 -6.54
C ASN A 184 8.31 12.07 -8.01
N ASP A 185 7.15 11.77 -8.59
CA ASP A 185 6.84 12.14 -9.98
C ASP A 185 6.99 13.66 -10.18
N PRO A 186 7.89 14.14 -11.08
CA PRO A 186 8.10 15.57 -11.28
C PRO A 186 6.87 16.34 -11.79
N SER A 187 5.88 15.65 -12.36
CA SER A 187 4.60 16.27 -12.75
C SER A 187 3.57 16.34 -11.62
N GLN A 188 3.88 15.82 -10.44
CA GLN A 188 2.95 15.69 -9.30
C GLN A 188 1.71 14.85 -9.61
N MET A 189 1.78 14.02 -10.65
CA MET A 189 0.69 13.15 -11.11
C MET A 189 0.94 11.67 -10.74
N GLY A 190 1.90 11.40 -9.84
CA GLY A 190 2.19 10.08 -9.30
C GLY A 190 0.95 9.33 -8.80
N HIS A 191 0.03 10.03 -8.15
CA HIS A 191 -1.19 9.45 -7.60
C HIS A 191 -2.38 9.47 -8.58
N ALA A 192 -2.16 9.80 -9.85
CA ALA A 192 -3.18 9.66 -10.88
C ALA A 192 -3.50 8.17 -11.14
N GLY A 193 -4.76 7.87 -11.40
CA GLY A 193 -5.24 6.50 -11.59
C GLY A 193 -4.59 5.75 -12.77
N ASP A 194 -3.96 6.47 -13.69
CA ASP A 194 -3.28 5.95 -14.88
C ASP A 194 -1.74 5.98 -14.79
N PHE A 195 -1.13 6.40 -13.67
CA PHE A 195 0.33 6.47 -13.53
C PHE A 195 1.02 5.12 -13.78
N LEU A 196 0.55 4.05 -13.11
CA LEU A 196 1.04 2.69 -13.30
C LEU A 196 0.86 2.24 -14.74
N THR A 197 -0.32 2.51 -15.31
CA THR A 197 -0.64 2.16 -16.70
C THR A 197 0.33 2.85 -17.66
N SER A 198 0.62 4.14 -17.46
CA SER A 198 1.56 4.90 -18.29
C SER A 198 2.97 4.31 -18.25
N ALA A 199 3.50 4.01 -17.05
CA ALA A 199 4.80 3.38 -16.89
C ALA A 199 4.86 1.99 -17.55
N ALA A 200 3.87 1.14 -17.26
CA ALA A 200 3.79 -0.22 -17.81
C ALA A 200 3.67 -0.22 -19.34
N MET A 201 2.80 0.61 -19.90
CA MET A 201 2.55 0.64 -21.35
C MET A 201 3.78 1.09 -22.13
N ASN A 202 4.54 2.05 -21.60
CA ASN A 202 5.80 2.47 -22.19
C ASN A 202 6.82 1.32 -22.19
N MET A 203 7.01 0.63 -21.06
CA MET A 203 7.89 -0.54 -21.02
C MET A 203 7.43 -1.65 -22.00
N LEU A 204 6.15 -2.01 -22.00
CA LEU A 204 5.62 -3.09 -22.85
C LEU A 204 5.77 -2.80 -24.36
N ASN A 205 5.68 -1.52 -24.77
CA ASN A 205 5.92 -1.11 -26.15
C ASN A 205 7.41 -1.08 -26.53
N VAL A 206 8.30 -0.84 -25.55
CA VAL A 206 9.75 -0.97 -25.75
C VAL A 206 10.16 -2.43 -25.91
N LEU A 207 9.52 -3.36 -25.20
CA LEU A 207 9.82 -4.78 -25.30
C LEU A 207 9.49 -5.35 -26.70
N THR A 208 10.33 -6.28 -27.16
CA THR A 208 10.00 -7.12 -28.33
C THR A 208 8.88 -8.11 -27.99
N ALA A 209 8.22 -8.66 -29.01
CA ALA A 209 7.21 -9.71 -28.80
C ALA A 209 7.76 -10.92 -28.01
N THR A 210 9.01 -11.31 -28.28
CA THR A 210 9.68 -12.39 -27.53
C THR A 210 9.89 -12.04 -26.06
N GLN A 211 10.32 -10.81 -25.75
CA GLN A 211 10.47 -10.34 -24.37
C GLN A 211 9.11 -10.27 -23.65
N ARG A 212 8.05 -9.84 -24.32
CA ARG A 212 6.69 -9.88 -23.75
C ARG A 212 6.22 -11.30 -23.43
N VAL A 213 6.51 -12.27 -24.31
CA VAL A 213 6.22 -13.68 -24.03
C VAL A 213 6.95 -14.18 -22.78
N GLN A 214 8.19 -13.73 -22.53
CA GLN A 214 8.92 -14.07 -21.30
C GLN A 214 8.26 -13.50 -20.05
N LEU A 215 7.78 -12.24 -20.09
CA LEU A 215 7.01 -11.65 -18.98
C LEU A 215 5.68 -12.38 -18.74
N VAL A 216 4.96 -12.73 -19.79
CA VAL A 216 3.71 -13.51 -19.68
C VAL A 216 3.98 -14.88 -19.07
N ALA A 217 5.08 -15.54 -19.46
CA ALA A 217 5.46 -16.83 -18.88
C ALA A 217 5.80 -16.69 -17.38
N LEU A 218 6.55 -15.65 -16.99
CA LEU A 218 6.81 -15.38 -15.57
C LEU A 218 5.51 -15.12 -14.81
N ALA A 219 4.59 -14.32 -15.35
CA ALA A 219 3.30 -14.04 -14.73
C ALA A 219 2.50 -15.32 -14.50
N LYS A 220 2.36 -16.17 -15.52
CA LYS A 220 1.68 -17.47 -15.39
C LYS A 220 2.30 -18.37 -14.32
N ASN A 221 3.62 -18.31 -14.16
CA ASN A 221 4.31 -19.11 -13.14
C ASN A 221 4.14 -18.55 -11.72
N GLN A 222 3.89 -17.24 -11.57
CA GLN A 222 3.87 -16.59 -10.26
C GLN A 222 2.47 -16.27 -9.72
N VAL A 223 1.41 -16.25 -10.55
CA VAL A 223 0.04 -15.93 -10.10
C VAL A 223 -0.38 -16.79 -8.90
N ASP A 224 -0.10 -18.09 -8.93
CA ASP A 224 -0.46 -18.98 -7.81
C ASP A 224 0.29 -18.61 -6.52
N SER A 225 1.60 -18.35 -6.60
CA SER A 225 2.41 -17.93 -5.44
C SER A 225 2.01 -16.55 -4.90
N ILE A 226 1.64 -15.63 -5.79
CA ILE A 226 1.10 -14.32 -5.43
C ILE A 226 -0.23 -14.49 -4.70
N ASN A 227 -1.12 -15.34 -5.20
CA ASN A 227 -2.38 -15.63 -4.55
C ASN A 227 -2.18 -16.34 -3.22
N GLU A 228 -1.23 -17.28 -3.12
CA GLU A 228 -0.85 -17.96 -1.88
C GLU A 228 -0.43 -16.96 -0.80
N TYR A 229 0.40 -15.97 -1.13
CA TYR A 229 0.75 -14.89 -0.20
C TYR A 229 -0.50 -14.15 0.29
N GLY A 230 -1.38 -13.77 -0.63
CA GLY A 230 -2.64 -13.11 -0.31
C GLY A 230 -3.53 -13.92 0.63
N TYR A 231 -3.69 -15.22 0.40
CA TYR A 231 -4.48 -16.11 1.24
C TYR A 231 -3.85 -16.37 2.61
N LYS A 232 -2.52 -16.52 2.69
CA LYS A 232 -1.83 -16.72 3.98
C LYS A 232 -1.99 -15.52 4.92
N ARG A 233 -2.14 -14.29 4.40
CA ARG A 233 -2.44 -13.11 5.23
C ARG A 233 -3.74 -13.26 6.03
N PHE A 234 -4.74 -13.99 5.54
CA PHE A 234 -6.00 -14.18 6.25
C PHE A 234 -5.82 -14.86 7.62
N VAL A 235 -4.80 -15.70 7.80
CA VAL A 235 -4.54 -16.35 9.10
C VAL A 235 -4.11 -15.32 10.15
N LEU A 236 -3.25 -14.37 9.77
CA LEU A 236 -2.85 -13.25 10.65
C LEU A 236 -4.04 -12.33 10.94
N ILE A 237 -4.78 -11.92 9.90
CA ILE A 237 -5.94 -11.04 10.05
C ILE A 237 -6.99 -11.67 10.97
N GLN A 238 -7.30 -12.96 10.76
CA GLN A 238 -8.24 -13.69 11.59
C GLN A 238 -7.77 -13.78 13.05
N ALA A 239 -6.46 -13.98 13.29
CA ALA A 239 -5.91 -13.97 14.64
C ALA A 239 -6.07 -12.61 15.31
N PHE A 240 -5.78 -11.52 14.59
CA PHE A 240 -5.88 -10.16 15.11
C PHE A 240 -7.34 -9.79 15.40
N GLN A 241 -8.27 -10.14 14.52
CA GLN A 241 -9.71 -9.98 14.74
C GLN A 241 -10.22 -10.81 15.92
N ASN A 242 -9.76 -12.06 16.07
CA ASN A 242 -10.10 -12.90 17.22
C ASN A 242 -9.55 -12.32 18.53
N LEU A 243 -8.34 -11.75 18.53
CA LEU A 243 -7.79 -11.04 19.67
C LEU A 243 -8.65 -9.80 20.01
N LEU A 244 -8.99 -8.99 19.01
CA LEU A 244 -9.79 -7.77 19.14
C LEU A 244 -11.17 -8.05 19.76
N ASP A 245 -11.81 -9.15 19.33
CA ASP A 245 -13.13 -9.60 19.78
C ASP A 245 -13.12 -10.42 21.08
N GLY A 246 -11.94 -10.75 21.61
CA GLY A 246 -11.81 -11.65 22.76
C GLY A 246 -12.20 -13.11 22.48
N LYS A 247 -12.20 -13.53 21.20
CA LYS A 247 -12.49 -14.90 20.74
C LYS A 247 -11.23 -15.76 20.75
N LEU A 248 -10.60 -15.88 21.92
CA LEU A 248 -9.34 -16.61 22.06
C LEU A 248 -9.55 -18.14 21.96
N PRO A 249 -8.59 -18.89 21.37
CA PRO A 249 -8.59 -20.35 21.44
C PRO A 249 -8.59 -20.85 22.89
N ALA A 250 -9.22 -22.01 23.11
CA ALA A 250 -9.35 -22.58 24.45
C ALA A 250 -7.97 -22.84 25.10
N GLY A 251 -7.78 -22.33 26.32
CA GLY A 251 -6.55 -22.51 27.08
C GLY A 251 -5.44 -21.50 26.77
N THR A 252 -5.69 -20.53 25.88
CA THR A 252 -4.75 -19.46 25.55
C THR A 252 -5.09 -18.16 26.27
N THR A 253 -4.11 -17.26 26.38
CA THR A 253 -4.21 -15.98 27.09
C THR A 253 -4.00 -14.76 26.21
N GLY A 254 -3.46 -14.95 25.00
CA GLY A 254 -3.24 -13.89 24.03
C GLY A 254 -2.39 -14.37 22.84
N LEU A 255 -2.00 -13.43 21.98
CA LEU A 255 -1.10 -13.72 20.86
C LEU A 255 0.29 -14.13 21.35
N SER A 256 0.90 -15.05 20.61
CA SER A 256 2.30 -15.41 20.75
C SER A 256 3.13 -14.58 19.78
N GLU A 257 3.93 -13.65 20.31
CA GLU A 257 4.87 -12.86 19.50
C GLU A 257 5.77 -13.75 18.64
N ASP A 258 6.36 -14.80 19.23
CA ASP A 258 7.22 -15.74 18.51
C ASP A 258 6.50 -16.43 17.35
N ALA A 259 5.23 -16.80 17.53
CA ALA A 259 4.45 -17.46 16.49
C ALA A 259 4.07 -16.49 15.37
N VAL A 260 3.70 -15.24 15.71
CA VAL A 260 3.41 -14.19 14.72
C VAL A 260 4.66 -13.87 13.90
N LYS A 261 5.81 -13.71 14.56
CA LYS A 261 7.11 -13.50 13.89
C LYS A 261 7.47 -14.64 12.98
N ALA A 262 7.35 -15.90 13.44
CA ALA A 262 7.63 -17.07 12.62
C ALA A 262 6.72 -17.15 11.39
N TYR A 263 5.42 -16.92 11.55
CA TYR A 263 4.46 -16.96 10.45
C TYR A 263 4.70 -15.83 9.43
N SER A 264 4.99 -14.61 9.89
CA SER A 264 5.37 -13.52 8.99
C SER A 264 6.69 -13.82 8.27
N ALA A 265 7.67 -14.44 8.92
CA ALA A 265 8.89 -14.91 8.27
C ALA A 265 8.61 -15.85 7.08
N GLU A 266 7.65 -16.77 7.20
CA GLU A 266 7.25 -17.68 6.11
C GLU A 266 6.59 -16.94 4.94
N LEU A 267 5.73 -15.95 5.22
CA LEU A 267 5.15 -15.06 4.21
C LEU A 267 6.25 -14.32 3.43
N TYR A 268 7.21 -13.73 4.12
CA TYR A 268 8.29 -12.98 3.47
C TYR A 268 9.31 -13.87 2.77
N GLN A 269 9.46 -15.14 3.15
CA GLN A 269 10.22 -16.10 2.33
C GLN A 269 9.56 -16.35 0.97
N LEU A 270 8.23 -16.45 0.92
CA LEU A 270 7.48 -16.56 -0.32
C LEU A 270 7.62 -15.28 -1.18
N ASP A 271 7.44 -14.11 -0.57
CA ASP A 271 7.69 -12.81 -1.21
C ASP A 271 9.12 -12.74 -1.77
N GLY A 272 10.09 -13.23 -1.00
CA GLY A 272 11.51 -13.28 -1.37
C GLY A 272 11.76 -14.15 -2.59
N ALA A 273 11.13 -15.33 -2.65
CA ALA A 273 11.26 -16.23 -3.79
C ALA A 273 10.70 -15.59 -5.07
N ILE A 274 9.53 -14.96 -4.98
CA ILE A 274 8.90 -14.20 -6.07
C ILE A 274 9.84 -13.06 -6.52
N SER A 275 10.36 -12.29 -5.57
CA SER A 275 11.29 -11.18 -5.81
C SER A 275 12.57 -11.62 -6.51
N TYR A 276 13.20 -12.71 -6.05
CA TYR A 276 14.44 -13.20 -6.65
C TYR A 276 14.24 -13.61 -8.12
N GLU A 277 13.15 -14.31 -8.42
CA GLU A 277 12.83 -14.74 -9.79
C GLU A 277 12.51 -13.56 -10.71
N ARG A 278 11.77 -12.56 -10.21
CA ARG A 278 11.53 -11.30 -10.92
C ARG A 278 12.84 -10.59 -11.23
N ALA A 279 13.70 -10.38 -10.23
CA ALA A 279 14.99 -9.71 -10.42
C ALA A 279 15.87 -10.43 -11.45
N GLN A 280 15.88 -11.77 -11.43
CA GLN A 280 16.61 -12.56 -12.42
C GLN A 280 16.07 -12.33 -13.85
N MET A 281 14.75 -12.41 -14.05
CA MET A 281 14.13 -12.16 -15.35
C MET A 281 14.36 -10.72 -15.81
N TYR A 282 14.11 -9.75 -14.93
CA TYR A 282 14.22 -8.32 -15.23
C TYR A 282 15.65 -7.99 -15.62
N GLY A 283 16.64 -8.42 -14.83
CA GLY A 283 18.05 -8.16 -15.11
C GLY A 283 18.51 -8.84 -16.39
N SER A 284 18.12 -10.08 -16.64
CA SER A 284 18.43 -10.75 -17.92
C SER A 284 17.84 -10.01 -19.12
N MET A 285 16.61 -9.50 -18.99
CA MET A 285 15.92 -8.80 -20.06
C MET A 285 16.52 -7.41 -20.32
N ILE A 286 16.78 -6.64 -19.26
CA ILE A 286 17.40 -5.31 -19.36
C ILE A 286 18.81 -5.41 -19.96
N ASN A 287 19.61 -6.41 -19.57
CA ASN A 287 20.92 -6.64 -20.18
C ASN A 287 20.86 -7.02 -21.67
N SER A 288 19.70 -7.44 -22.16
CA SER A 288 19.48 -7.76 -23.58
C SER A 288 18.94 -6.60 -24.40
N PHE A 289 18.67 -5.44 -23.78
CA PHE A 289 18.10 -4.30 -24.47
C PHE A 289 19.01 -3.76 -25.56
N THR A 290 18.41 -3.42 -26.70
CA THR A 290 19.12 -2.74 -27.79
C THR A 290 19.37 -1.28 -27.42
N THR A 291 20.28 -0.62 -28.16
CA THR A 291 20.52 0.81 -28.02
C THR A 291 19.25 1.65 -28.17
N ASP A 292 18.34 1.26 -29.08
CA ASP A 292 17.08 1.98 -29.29
C ASP A 292 16.11 1.80 -28.11
N GLN A 293 16.06 0.59 -27.52
CA GLN A 293 15.24 0.33 -26.33
C GLN A 293 15.74 1.17 -25.14
N LEU A 294 17.05 1.19 -24.91
CA LEU A 294 17.67 2.01 -23.86
C LEU A 294 17.42 3.50 -24.10
N ALA A 295 17.63 3.99 -25.33
CA ALA A 295 17.42 5.39 -25.67
C ALA A 295 15.96 5.84 -25.45
N TYR A 296 14.98 4.98 -25.72
CA TYR A 296 13.58 5.28 -25.44
C TYR A 296 13.35 5.43 -23.93
N LEU A 297 13.80 4.48 -23.11
CA LEU A 297 13.61 4.51 -21.66
C LEU A 297 14.38 5.67 -21.00
N ASP A 298 15.61 5.93 -21.46
CA ASP A 298 16.43 7.07 -21.01
C ASP A 298 15.75 8.41 -21.31
N SER A 299 14.97 8.49 -22.40
CA SER A 299 14.21 9.69 -22.72
C SER A 299 13.09 9.99 -21.72
N MET A 300 12.66 9.00 -20.92
CA MET A 300 11.64 9.16 -19.87
C MET A 300 12.26 9.40 -18.47
N LYS A 301 13.52 8.98 -18.28
CA LYS A 301 14.20 9.03 -16.98
C LYS A 301 14.24 10.44 -16.40
N GLY A 302 13.85 10.56 -15.13
CA GLY A 302 13.84 11.83 -14.39
C GLY A 302 12.80 12.83 -14.85
N LYS A 303 11.87 12.44 -15.73
CA LYS A 303 10.75 13.27 -16.16
C LYS A 303 9.44 12.78 -15.57
N GLY A 304 8.48 13.70 -15.41
CA GLY A 304 7.14 13.37 -14.94
C GLY A 304 6.27 12.70 -15.99
N MET A 305 5.27 11.93 -15.55
CA MET A 305 4.39 11.14 -16.42
C MET A 305 3.74 11.95 -17.54
N LEU A 306 3.46 13.24 -17.31
CA LEU A 306 2.85 14.13 -18.33
C LEU A 306 3.75 14.37 -19.55
N THR A 307 5.03 14.02 -19.44
CA THR A 307 6.01 14.15 -20.53
C THR A 307 6.35 12.81 -21.18
N TRP A 308 5.90 11.69 -20.59
CA TRP A 308 6.13 10.37 -21.16
C TRP A 308 5.29 10.19 -22.42
N PRO A 309 5.76 9.38 -23.39
CA PRO A 309 4.97 9.09 -24.56
C PRO A 309 3.62 8.44 -24.21
N THR A 310 2.55 8.92 -24.85
CA THR A 310 1.25 8.26 -24.81
C THR A 310 1.24 7.12 -25.80
N VAL A 311 1.13 5.89 -25.30
CA VAL A 311 1.14 4.67 -26.11
C VAL A 311 -0.05 3.78 -25.75
N THR A 312 -0.44 2.91 -26.69
CA THR A 312 -1.54 1.96 -26.49
C THR A 312 -1.00 0.58 -26.15
N GLU A 313 -1.87 -0.29 -25.65
CA GLU A 313 -1.53 -1.65 -25.31
C GLU A 313 -1.06 -2.47 -26.53
N PRO A 314 0.06 -3.22 -26.43
CA PRO A 314 0.45 -4.17 -27.47
C PRO A 314 -0.64 -5.22 -27.72
N ALA A 315 -1.01 -5.40 -28.98
CA ALA A 315 -2.14 -6.25 -29.38
C ALA A 315 -2.05 -7.71 -28.89
N ASP A 316 -0.83 -8.24 -28.74
CA ASP A 316 -0.58 -9.60 -28.25
C ASP A 316 -0.89 -9.80 -26.75
N LEU A 317 -1.17 -8.73 -26.00
CA LEU A 317 -1.52 -8.79 -24.59
C LEU A 317 -3.01 -8.70 -24.33
N GLY A 318 -3.83 -8.33 -25.32
CA GLY A 318 -5.25 -8.02 -25.12
C GLY A 318 -6.11 -9.20 -24.68
N SER A 319 -5.67 -10.44 -24.93
CA SER A 319 -6.42 -11.66 -24.62
C SER A 319 -5.93 -12.41 -23.38
N LEU A 320 -5.11 -11.78 -22.54
CA LEU A 320 -4.60 -12.42 -21.32
C LEU A 320 -5.69 -12.53 -20.26
N ASP A 321 -5.69 -13.65 -19.54
CA ASP A 321 -6.49 -13.80 -18.32
C ASP A 321 -6.18 -12.67 -17.33
N ARG A 322 -7.19 -12.21 -16.59
CA ARG A 322 -7.11 -11.02 -15.73
C ARG A 322 -5.89 -11.05 -14.80
N ASP A 323 -5.66 -12.14 -14.07
CA ASP A 323 -4.59 -12.19 -13.06
C ASP A 323 -3.20 -12.16 -13.71
N VAL A 324 -3.06 -12.86 -14.84
CA VAL A 324 -1.84 -12.80 -15.67
C VAL A 324 -1.63 -11.39 -16.21
N LYS A 325 -2.70 -10.73 -16.66
CA LYS A 325 -2.66 -9.36 -17.17
C LYS A 325 -2.22 -8.37 -16.09
N VAL A 326 -2.81 -8.45 -14.89
CA VAL A 326 -2.43 -7.61 -13.75
C VAL A 326 -0.95 -7.82 -13.41
N ALA A 327 -0.50 -9.07 -13.32
CA ALA A 327 0.91 -9.38 -13.07
C ALA A 327 1.84 -8.80 -14.16
N VAL A 328 1.53 -8.97 -15.45
CA VAL A 328 2.34 -8.40 -16.55
C VAL A 328 2.42 -6.88 -16.47
N MET A 329 1.30 -6.21 -16.18
CA MET A 329 1.26 -4.75 -16.01
C MET A 329 2.13 -4.29 -14.84
N THR A 330 2.01 -4.95 -13.70
CA THR A 330 2.89 -4.71 -12.54
C THR A 330 4.35 -4.91 -12.92
N TYR A 331 4.69 -6.01 -13.60
CA TYR A 331 6.08 -6.33 -13.92
C TYR A 331 6.70 -5.31 -14.87
N ALA A 332 5.93 -4.83 -15.85
CA ALA A 332 6.40 -3.82 -16.78
C ALA A 332 6.65 -2.47 -16.08
N ALA A 333 5.75 -2.05 -15.18
CA ALA A 333 5.95 -0.84 -14.39
C ALA A 333 7.16 -0.97 -13.45
N ASP A 334 7.28 -2.09 -12.75
CA ASP A 334 8.39 -2.42 -11.86
C ASP A 334 9.73 -2.45 -12.60
N MET A 335 9.78 -3.09 -13.78
CA MET A 335 10.98 -3.11 -14.61
C MET A 335 11.42 -1.71 -15.01
N PHE A 336 10.47 -0.84 -15.37
CA PHE A 336 10.79 0.53 -15.72
C PHE A 336 11.35 1.29 -14.53
N SER A 337 10.67 1.26 -13.38
CA SER A 337 11.13 1.95 -12.18
C SER A 337 12.47 1.41 -11.69
N TRP A 338 12.72 0.11 -11.81
CA TRP A 338 13.98 -0.50 -11.41
C TRP A 338 15.14 -0.08 -12.31
N TYR A 339 14.90 -0.04 -13.63
CA TYR A 339 15.85 0.43 -14.64
C TYR A 339 16.27 1.89 -14.42
N VAL A 340 15.30 2.80 -14.22
CA VAL A 340 15.59 4.23 -14.07
C VAL A 340 16.00 4.62 -12.64
N GLY A 341 15.69 3.76 -11.66
CA GLY A 341 15.88 4.00 -10.23
C GLY A 341 17.26 3.66 -9.68
N SER A 342 17.35 3.65 -8.35
CA SER A 342 18.57 3.41 -7.56
C SER A 342 18.27 2.46 -6.39
N VAL A 343 19.31 2.06 -5.64
CA VAL A 343 19.12 1.34 -4.37
C VAL A 343 18.25 2.16 -3.41
N ASP A 344 18.44 3.48 -3.33
CA ASP A 344 17.64 4.34 -2.45
C ASP A 344 16.15 4.32 -2.85
N ALA A 345 15.86 4.30 -4.16
CA ALA A 345 14.50 4.15 -4.66
C ALA A 345 13.91 2.78 -4.29
N ASP A 346 14.69 1.70 -4.42
CA ASP A 346 14.25 0.34 -4.06
C ASP A 346 13.98 0.21 -2.55
N VAL A 347 14.78 0.90 -1.72
CA VAL A 347 14.64 0.93 -0.25
C VAL A 347 13.40 1.69 0.19
N TYR A 348 13.01 2.73 -0.54
CA TYR A 348 11.84 3.52 -0.19
C TYR A 348 10.55 2.71 -0.18
N PHE A 349 9.73 2.96 0.82
CA PHE A 349 8.35 2.51 0.93
C PHE A 349 7.49 3.63 1.53
N CYS A 350 6.19 3.62 1.25
CA CYS A 350 5.26 4.54 1.90
C CYS A 350 5.07 4.14 3.39
N PRO A 351 4.78 5.09 4.30
CA PRO A 351 4.62 4.81 5.73
C PRO A 351 3.68 3.65 6.06
N GLU A 352 2.60 3.49 5.28
CA GLU A 352 1.55 2.46 5.44
C GLU A 352 1.96 1.07 4.94
N ARG A 353 3.22 0.89 4.53
CA ARG A 353 3.71 -0.37 3.99
C ARG A 353 3.60 -1.51 5.01
N HIS A 354 3.94 -1.23 6.26
CA HIS A 354 3.80 -2.17 7.37
C HIS A 354 2.45 -1.89 8.04
N GLY A 355 1.79 -2.91 8.59
CA GLY A 355 0.43 -2.74 9.11
C GLY A 355 -0.69 -2.94 8.08
N THR A 356 -0.41 -3.57 6.93
CA THR A 356 -1.44 -3.87 5.90
C THR A 356 -2.53 -4.85 6.35
N TYR A 357 -2.61 -5.21 7.63
CA TYR A 357 -3.53 -6.19 8.21
C TYR A 357 -4.69 -5.53 8.99
N PHE A 358 -4.76 -4.20 8.97
CA PHE A 358 -5.60 -3.37 9.84
C PHE A 358 -6.61 -2.50 9.07
N GLY A 359 -6.84 -2.80 7.79
CA GLY A 359 -7.95 -2.24 7.00
C GLY A 359 -7.80 -0.80 6.52
N SER A 360 -6.67 -0.13 6.78
CA SER A 360 -6.47 1.27 6.37
C SER A 360 -6.51 1.49 4.87
N PHE A 361 -5.98 0.56 4.08
CA PHE A 361 -6.12 0.61 2.62
C PHE A 361 -7.58 0.50 2.18
N TYR A 362 -8.40 -0.34 2.82
CA TYR A 362 -9.83 -0.37 2.52
C TYR A 362 -10.48 0.97 2.86
N LEU A 363 -10.24 1.48 4.06
CA LEU A 363 -10.81 2.74 4.53
C LEU A 363 -10.47 3.92 3.60
N LYS A 364 -9.27 3.91 3.02
CA LYS A 364 -8.76 4.94 2.11
C LYS A 364 -9.22 4.75 0.66
N ASP A 365 -9.10 3.54 0.13
CA ASP A 365 -9.08 3.31 -1.32
C ASP A 365 -10.43 2.83 -1.88
N ILE A 366 -11.31 2.22 -1.07
CA ILE A 366 -12.54 1.58 -1.60
C ILE A 366 -13.48 2.55 -2.31
N LYS A 367 -13.50 3.82 -1.85
CA LYS A 367 -14.31 4.87 -2.49
C LYS A 367 -13.75 5.25 -3.86
N ALA A 368 -12.44 5.41 -3.99
CA ALA A 368 -11.79 5.66 -5.28
C ALA A 368 -11.98 4.49 -6.26
N MET A 369 -12.05 3.27 -5.73
CA MET A 369 -12.30 2.07 -6.54
C MET A 369 -13.75 1.93 -7.01
N SER A 370 -14.70 2.48 -6.26
CA SER A 370 -16.14 2.42 -6.60
C SER A 370 -16.62 3.65 -7.37
N ASP A 371 -15.88 4.76 -7.31
CA ASP A 371 -16.17 6.01 -8.00
C ASP A 371 -14.90 6.56 -8.66
N SER A 372 -14.83 6.46 -9.99
CA SER A 372 -13.70 6.95 -10.78
C SER A 372 -13.55 8.49 -10.77
N SER A 373 -14.56 9.22 -10.27
CA SER A 373 -14.48 10.68 -10.11
C SER A 373 -13.92 11.10 -8.74
N TYR A 374 -13.82 10.15 -7.80
CA TYR A 374 -13.31 10.42 -6.46
C TYR A 374 -11.78 10.45 -6.43
N ALA A 375 -11.22 11.60 -6.04
CA ALA A 375 -9.82 11.74 -5.71
C ALA A 375 -9.64 11.62 -4.19
N ILE A 376 -8.71 10.77 -3.75
CA ILE A 376 -8.38 10.61 -2.33
C ILE A 376 -7.69 11.89 -1.85
N PRO A 377 -8.22 12.59 -0.83
CA PRO A 377 -7.54 13.73 -0.22
C PRO A 377 -6.16 13.34 0.30
N THR A 378 -5.14 14.11 -0.05
CA THR A 378 -3.73 13.81 0.29
C THR A 378 -3.44 13.90 1.79
N ASP A 379 -4.27 14.63 2.54
CA ASP A 379 -4.18 14.81 3.99
C ASP A 379 -5.06 13.84 4.79
N MET A 380 -5.84 12.98 4.12
CA MET A 380 -6.84 12.10 4.75
C MET A 380 -6.26 11.26 5.88
N THR A 381 -5.12 10.58 5.65
CA THR A 381 -4.48 9.72 6.65
C THR A 381 -4.16 10.49 7.92
N GLY A 382 -3.57 11.69 7.80
CA GLY A 382 -3.22 12.53 8.94
C GLY A 382 -4.48 13.02 9.67
N LYS A 383 -5.43 13.61 8.93
CA LYS A 383 -6.67 14.15 9.50
C LYS A 383 -7.47 13.10 10.28
N LEU A 384 -7.67 11.92 9.69
CA LEU A 384 -8.44 10.86 10.33
C LEU A 384 -7.67 10.18 11.47
N GLY A 385 -6.34 10.15 11.41
CA GLY A 385 -5.50 9.76 12.54
C GLY A 385 -5.63 10.73 13.73
N ASP A 386 -5.63 12.04 13.49
CA ASP A 386 -5.83 13.05 14.53
C ASP A 386 -7.24 12.96 15.14
N GLU A 387 -8.26 12.75 14.30
CA GLU A 387 -9.64 12.58 14.76
C GLU A 387 -9.81 11.34 15.65
N MET A 388 -9.17 10.23 15.28
CA MET A 388 -9.08 9.02 16.10
C MET A 388 -8.48 9.33 17.47
N LEU A 389 -7.31 9.96 17.53
CA LEU A 389 -6.65 10.31 18.80
C LEU A 389 -7.48 11.28 19.65
N SER A 390 -8.16 12.24 19.03
CA SER A 390 -9.02 13.21 19.74
C SER A 390 -10.23 12.58 20.43
N THR A 391 -10.63 11.39 19.99
CA THR A 391 -11.74 10.62 20.59
C THR A 391 -11.30 9.87 21.85
N LEU A 392 -9.99 9.67 22.05
CA LEU A 392 -9.42 8.87 23.11
C LEU A 392 -9.14 9.66 24.40
N THR A 393 -9.07 8.95 25.53
CA THR A 393 -8.41 9.47 26.73
C THR A 393 -6.89 9.49 26.52
N SER A 394 -6.16 10.23 27.36
CA SER A 394 -4.69 10.26 27.28
C SER A 394 -4.06 8.87 27.42
N ASP A 395 -4.57 8.03 28.31
CA ASP A 395 -4.05 6.67 28.51
C ASP A 395 -4.31 5.76 27.29
N GLN A 396 -5.48 5.88 26.67
CA GLN A 396 -5.81 5.16 25.44
C GLN A 396 -4.96 5.65 24.26
N ALA A 397 -4.82 6.97 24.09
CA ALA A 397 -4.00 7.55 23.03
C ALA A 397 -2.53 7.13 23.16
N GLN A 398 -2.02 7.00 24.39
CA GLN A 398 -0.65 6.57 24.66
C GLN A 398 -0.36 5.14 24.17
N LEU A 399 -1.35 4.26 24.14
CA LEU A 399 -1.20 2.91 23.57
C LEU A 399 -0.97 2.94 22.05
N ILE A 400 -1.47 3.98 21.36
CA ILE A 400 -1.26 4.18 19.93
C ILE A 400 0.04 4.94 19.67
N THR A 401 0.21 6.10 20.31
CA THR A 401 1.37 6.96 20.05
C THR A 401 2.68 6.34 20.53
N GLY A 402 2.64 5.53 21.60
CA GLY A 402 3.79 4.77 22.09
C GLY A 402 4.30 3.71 21.11
N LEU A 403 3.47 3.25 20.16
CA LEU A 403 3.90 2.27 19.15
C LEU A 403 5.01 2.81 18.26
N VAL A 404 5.08 4.14 18.06
CA VAL A 404 6.15 4.77 17.27
C VAL A 404 7.52 4.40 17.83
N ASP A 405 7.72 4.48 19.14
CA ASP A 405 8.99 4.13 19.77
C ASP A 405 9.17 2.61 19.88
N ILE A 406 8.09 1.87 20.15
CA ILE A 406 8.14 0.40 20.26
C ILE A 406 8.60 -0.23 18.94
N GLN A 407 8.08 0.23 17.80
CA GLN A 407 8.35 -0.38 16.51
C GLN A 407 9.64 0.11 15.84
N LYS A 408 10.18 1.26 16.28
CA LYS A 408 11.33 1.95 15.67
C LYS A 408 12.53 1.04 15.41
N PRO A 409 12.96 0.16 16.34
CA PRO A 409 14.08 -0.74 16.07
C PRO A 409 13.82 -1.73 14.94
N SER A 410 12.61 -2.32 14.91
CA SER A 410 12.20 -3.26 13.87
C SER A 410 12.04 -2.57 12.52
N LEU A 411 11.49 -1.35 12.50
CA LEU A 411 11.36 -0.54 11.29
C LEU A 411 12.72 -0.16 10.69
N GLN A 412 13.69 0.23 11.53
CA GLN A 412 15.06 0.48 11.08
C GLN A 412 15.72 -0.81 10.56
N GLY A 413 15.51 -1.94 11.24
CA GLY A 413 16.00 -3.24 10.79
C GLY A 413 15.45 -3.63 9.41
N ILE A 414 14.19 -3.31 9.12
CA ILE A 414 13.59 -3.47 7.79
C ILE A 414 14.29 -2.60 6.75
N VAL A 415 14.57 -1.33 7.04
CA VAL A 415 15.28 -0.43 6.12
C VAL A 415 16.67 -0.99 5.77
N ASP A 416 17.42 -1.40 6.79
CA ASP A 416 18.79 -1.92 6.63
C ASP A 416 18.79 -3.22 5.80
N ILE A 417 17.86 -4.13 6.08
CA ILE A 417 17.74 -5.40 5.34
C ILE A 417 17.27 -5.16 3.91
N ARG A 418 16.30 -4.28 3.71
CA ARG A 418 15.78 -3.93 2.39
C ARG A 418 16.88 -3.33 1.52
N GLN A 419 17.77 -2.51 2.09
CA GLN A 419 18.94 -2.00 1.40
C GLN A 419 19.86 -3.15 0.95
N GLN A 420 20.17 -4.09 1.84
CA GLN A 420 21.02 -5.23 1.50
C GLN A 420 20.39 -6.15 0.45
N ILE A 421 19.09 -6.43 0.54
CA ILE A 421 18.35 -7.20 -0.47
C ILE A 421 18.41 -6.47 -1.81
N SER A 422 18.12 -5.17 -1.84
CA SER A 422 18.12 -4.36 -3.08
C SER A 422 19.50 -4.37 -3.74
N ILE A 423 20.59 -4.26 -2.97
CA ILE A 423 21.96 -4.42 -3.46
C ILE A 423 22.18 -5.81 -4.06
N GLN A 424 21.72 -6.88 -3.41
CA GLN A 424 21.83 -8.23 -3.97
C GLN A 424 21.03 -8.38 -5.26
N LEU A 425 19.76 -7.96 -5.29
CA LEU A 425 18.90 -8.11 -6.46
C LEU A 425 19.44 -7.32 -7.66
N ARG A 426 19.97 -6.10 -7.45
CA ARG A 426 20.58 -5.28 -8.50
C ARG A 426 21.84 -5.89 -9.11
N LYS A 427 22.47 -6.91 -8.51
CA LYS A 427 23.54 -7.67 -9.18
C LYS A 427 23.08 -8.25 -10.51
N PHE A 428 21.81 -8.62 -10.65
CA PHE A 428 21.27 -9.07 -11.93
C PHE A 428 21.31 -7.98 -13.02
N LEU A 429 21.20 -6.69 -12.66
CA LEU A 429 21.39 -5.59 -13.61
C LEU A 429 22.84 -5.47 -14.08
N ALA A 430 23.81 -5.89 -13.26
CA ALA A 430 25.22 -5.93 -13.60
C ALA A 430 25.61 -7.22 -14.36
N GLY A 431 24.66 -8.10 -14.67
CA GLY A 431 24.92 -9.41 -15.28
C GLY A 431 25.52 -10.44 -14.29
N GLU A 432 25.51 -10.13 -13.00
CA GLU A 432 25.94 -11.02 -11.93
C GLU A 432 24.77 -11.85 -11.39
N THR A 433 25.07 -12.88 -10.59
CA THR A 433 24.06 -13.70 -9.90
C THR A 433 24.24 -13.58 -8.39
N PRO A 434 23.28 -13.00 -7.65
CA PRO A 434 23.31 -12.98 -6.19
C PRO A 434 23.10 -14.38 -5.60
N ASP A 435 23.64 -14.60 -4.40
CA ASP A 435 23.40 -15.83 -3.64
C ASP A 435 21.94 -15.86 -3.16
N LYS A 436 21.14 -16.79 -3.70
CA LYS A 436 19.74 -16.96 -3.34
C LYS A 436 19.56 -17.27 -1.85
N ALA A 437 20.44 -18.06 -1.24
CA ALA A 437 20.31 -18.43 0.17
C ALA A 437 20.50 -17.21 1.08
N ILE A 438 21.43 -16.33 0.74
CA ILE A 438 21.62 -15.06 1.47
C ILE A 438 20.38 -14.17 1.34
N VAL A 439 19.81 -14.03 0.13
CA VAL A 439 18.58 -13.26 -0.07
C VAL A 439 17.41 -13.86 0.73
N MET A 440 17.21 -15.18 0.71
CA MET A 440 16.13 -15.82 1.46
C MET A 440 16.30 -15.69 2.98
N ALA A 441 17.54 -15.73 3.49
CA ALA A 441 17.81 -15.51 4.90
C ALA A 441 17.47 -14.08 5.33
N MET A 442 17.83 -13.08 4.52
CA MET A 442 17.46 -11.68 4.74
C MET A 442 15.95 -11.47 4.67
N MET A 443 15.26 -12.09 3.72
CA MET A 443 13.79 -12.02 3.61
C MET A 443 13.08 -12.64 4.82
N LYS A 444 13.61 -13.76 5.34
CA LYS A 444 13.11 -14.33 6.60
C LYS A 444 13.23 -13.33 7.75
N GLN A 445 14.40 -12.70 7.90
CA GLN A 445 14.62 -11.71 8.96
C GLN A 445 13.78 -10.43 8.76
N TYR A 446 13.54 -10.01 7.51
CA TYR A 446 12.56 -8.97 7.20
C TYR A 446 11.20 -9.35 7.79
N GLY A 447 10.70 -10.55 7.50
CA GLY A 447 9.40 -11.00 8.01
C GLY A 447 9.34 -11.13 9.52
N GLU A 448 10.46 -11.42 10.19
CA GLU A 448 10.51 -11.39 11.66
C GLU A 448 10.34 -9.97 12.22
N TYR A 449 10.93 -8.96 11.59
CA TYR A 449 10.71 -7.56 11.96
C TYR A 449 9.28 -7.11 11.67
N ASP A 450 8.73 -7.44 10.50
CA ASP A 450 7.33 -7.16 10.18
C ASP A 450 6.38 -7.83 11.18
N GLY A 451 6.63 -9.10 11.50
CA GLY A 451 5.89 -9.86 12.51
C GLY A 451 5.88 -9.22 13.89
N GLU A 452 7.01 -8.65 14.31
CA GLU A 452 7.12 -7.91 15.57
C GLU A 452 6.30 -6.62 15.55
N ILE A 453 6.37 -5.87 14.43
CA ILE A 453 5.57 -4.64 14.25
C ILE A 453 4.08 -4.95 14.34
N ILE A 454 3.60 -5.92 13.55
CA ILE A 454 2.16 -6.23 13.47
C ILE A 454 1.63 -6.87 14.75
N TYR A 455 2.45 -7.64 15.48
CA TYR A 455 2.11 -8.12 16.81
C TYR A 455 1.85 -6.97 17.78
N ASN A 456 2.79 -6.00 17.83
CA ASN A 456 2.69 -4.87 18.74
C ASN A 456 1.47 -4.00 18.42
N ILE A 457 1.20 -3.74 17.13
CA ILE A 457 -0.01 -3.02 16.71
C ILE A 457 -1.27 -3.78 17.16
N ALA A 458 -1.39 -5.08 16.85
CA ALA A 458 -2.58 -5.86 17.19
C ALA A 458 -2.88 -5.88 18.69
N VAL A 459 -1.85 -6.06 19.54
CA VAL A 459 -2.00 -6.08 21.00
C VAL A 459 -2.40 -4.72 21.57
N ASN A 460 -1.75 -3.64 21.13
CA ASN A 460 -2.04 -2.30 21.65
C ASN A 460 -3.40 -1.79 21.18
N LEU A 461 -3.75 -1.98 19.91
CA LEU A 461 -5.07 -1.61 19.40
C LEU A 461 -6.19 -2.42 20.06
N THR A 462 -5.95 -3.70 20.39
CA THR A 462 -6.90 -4.49 21.20
C THR A 462 -7.09 -3.87 22.59
N ALA A 463 -6.01 -3.46 23.26
CA ALA A 463 -6.11 -2.82 24.57
C ALA A 463 -6.88 -1.48 24.50
N VAL A 464 -6.72 -0.71 23.42
CA VAL A 464 -7.57 0.46 23.14
C VAL A 464 -9.03 0.01 23.02
N ASN A 465 -9.37 -0.94 22.14
CA ASN A 465 -10.74 -1.40 21.92
C ASN A 465 -11.46 -1.84 23.20
N GLN A 466 -10.76 -2.57 24.06
CA GLN A 466 -11.27 -3.12 25.31
C GLN A 466 -11.55 -2.02 26.36
N SER A 467 -10.85 -0.88 26.27
CA SER A 467 -11.01 0.24 27.20
C SER A 467 -11.94 1.35 26.68
N LEU A 468 -12.34 1.32 25.41
CA LEU A 468 -13.26 2.31 24.84
C LEU A 468 -14.63 2.29 25.53
N SER A 469 -15.13 3.48 25.87
CA SER A 469 -16.53 3.65 26.28
C SER A 469 -17.48 3.45 25.10
N SER A 470 -18.77 3.21 25.39
CA SER A 470 -19.80 3.10 24.34
C SER A 470 -19.89 4.38 23.48
N ASP A 471 -19.71 5.56 24.09
CA ASP A 471 -19.74 6.83 23.36
C ASP A 471 -18.54 6.98 22.42
N GLN A 472 -17.35 6.54 22.84
CA GLN A 472 -16.17 6.54 21.98
C GLN A 472 -16.36 5.60 20.79
N LYS A 473 -16.83 4.37 21.03
CA LYS A 473 -17.13 3.40 19.96
C LYS A 473 -18.12 3.98 18.95
N ALA A 474 -19.20 4.60 19.43
CA ALA A 474 -20.21 5.23 18.57
C ALA A 474 -19.62 6.35 17.71
N LYS A 475 -18.75 7.20 18.26
CA LYS A 475 -18.07 8.26 17.52
C LYS A 475 -17.16 7.71 16.43
N LEU A 476 -16.32 6.73 16.74
CA LEU A 476 -15.40 6.15 15.76
C LEU A 476 -16.17 5.47 14.61
N VAL A 477 -17.23 4.73 14.90
CA VAL A 477 -18.10 4.14 13.86
C VAL A 477 -18.79 5.22 13.02
N ALA A 478 -19.17 6.35 13.62
CA ALA A 478 -19.76 7.46 12.88
C ALA A 478 -18.76 8.06 11.86
N ILE A 479 -17.48 8.21 12.23
CA ILE A 479 -16.43 8.67 11.30
C ILE A 479 -16.33 7.76 10.07
N ARG A 480 -16.27 6.43 10.29
CA ARG A 480 -16.27 5.45 9.19
C ARG A 480 -17.52 5.56 8.33
N THR A 481 -18.68 5.66 8.96
CA THR A 481 -19.98 5.71 8.28
C THR A 481 -20.12 6.97 7.43
N GLU A 482 -19.64 8.12 7.92
CA GLU A 482 -19.62 9.37 7.17
C GLU A 482 -18.71 9.28 5.95
N LEU A 483 -17.55 8.64 6.11
CA LEU A 483 -16.58 8.50 5.02
C LEU A 483 -17.07 7.55 3.91
N LEU A 484 -17.59 6.38 4.30
CA LEU A 484 -17.82 5.25 3.41
C LEU A 484 -19.31 4.98 3.10
N GLY A 485 -20.24 5.43 3.92
CA GLY A 485 -21.67 5.11 3.77
C GLY A 485 -21.91 3.61 3.66
N ASP A 486 -22.57 3.18 2.58
CA ASP A 486 -22.87 1.76 2.31
C ASP A 486 -21.61 0.90 2.07
N LEU A 487 -20.45 1.51 1.82
CA LEU A 487 -19.17 0.82 1.69
C LEU A 487 -18.49 0.55 3.03
N SER A 488 -19.10 0.92 4.16
CA SER A 488 -18.47 0.78 5.48
C SER A 488 -18.02 -0.65 5.77
N HIS A 489 -18.82 -1.65 5.40
CA HIS A 489 -18.53 -3.06 5.68
C HIS A 489 -18.73 -3.90 4.42
N PRO A 490 -17.68 -4.56 3.90
CA PRO A 490 -17.83 -5.43 2.74
C PRO A 490 -18.60 -6.71 3.09
N THR A 491 -19.36 -7.25 2.14
CA THR A 491 -20.13 -8.51 2.32
C THR A 491 -19.26 -9.77 2.27
N GLY A 492 -17.98 -9.64 1.90
CA GLY A 492 -17.04 -10.73 1.68
C GLY A 492 -15.65 -10.30 2.08
N ALA A 493 -14.66 -10.66 1.27
CA ALA A 493 -13.27 -10.28 1.48
C ALA A 493 -12.65 -9.75 0.18
N TYR A 494 -11.36 -9.46 0.24
CA TYR A 494 -10.58 -9.06 -0.91
C TYR A 494 -9.35 -9.95 -1.04
N LEU A 495 -9.11 -10.44 -2.27
CA LEU A 495 -7.79 -10.91 -2.66
C LEU A 495 -7.13 -9.76 -3.40
N TYR A 496 -6.19 -9.13 -2.73
CA TYR A 496 -5.70 -7.81 -3.10
C TYR A 496 -6.80 -6.74 -3.07
N SER A 497 -7.15 -6.18 -4.22
CA SER A 497 -8.26 -5.22 -4.37
C SER A 497 -9.47 -5.83 -5.08
N GLN A 498 -9.42 -7.12 -5.40
CA GLN A 498 -10.52 -7.83 -6.03
C GLN A 498 -11.49 -8.37 -4.97
N PRO A 499 -12.79 -8.02 -5.03
CA PRO A 499 -13.77 -8.60 -4.14
C PRO A 499 -13.90 -10.11 -4.40
N ILE A 500 -13.93 -10.88 -3.33
CA ILE A 500 -14.13 -12.33 -3.30
C ILE A 500 -15.17 -12.69 -2.23
N ALA A 501 -15.76 -13.89 -2.34
CA ALA A 501 -16.44 -14.47 -1.19
C ALA A 501 -15.44 -14.69 -0.05
N MET A 502 -15.90 -14.63 1.20
CA MET A 502 -15.05 -14.94 2.35
C MET A 502 -14.44 -16.34 2.16
N PRO A 503 -13.11 -16.48 2.07
CA PRO A 503 -12.50 -17.78 1.87
C PRO A 503 -12.61 -18.62 3.14
N GLU A 504 -12.42 -19.93 3.00
CA GLU A 504 -12.14 -20.77 4.16
C GLU A 504 -10.75 -20.38 4.70
N ILE A 505 -10.71 -19.92 5.95
CA ILE A 505 -9.48 -19.49 6.61
C ILE A 505 -8.98 -20.65 7.47
N PRO A 506 -7.74 -21.14 7.27
CA PRO A 506 -7.13 -22.12 8.17
C PRO A 506 -7.15 -21.63 9.62
N SER A 507 -7.19 -22.56 10.58
CA SER A 507 -7.14 -22.20 12.00
C SER A 507 -5.94 -21.30 12.31
N SER A 508 -6.21 -20.21 13.02
CA SER A 508 -5.21 -19.26 13.50
C SER A 508 -4.69 -19.61 14.90
N ASP A 509 -5.10 -20.74 15.48
CA ASP A 509 -4.82 -21.09 16.90
C ASP A 509 -3.32 -21.20 17.19
N LEU A 510 -2.52 -21.57 16.18
CA LEU A 510 -1.06 -21.63 16.26
C LEU A 510 -0.41 -20.28 16.64
N LEU A 511 -1.12 -19.17 16.44
CA LEU A 511 -0.65 -17.81 16.73
C LEU A 511 -0.90 -17.37 18.18
N PHE A 512 -1.49 -18.23 19.02
CA PHE A 512 -1.85 -17.93 20.40
C PHE A 512 -1.01 -18.76 21.40
N LYS A 513 -0.84 -18.25 22.63
CA LYS A 513 -0.08 -18.90 23.72
C LYS A 513 -0.86 -19.03 25.02
#